data_AF-A0AA88NLT2-F1
#
_entry.id   AF-A0AA88NLT2-F1
#
_cell.length_a   1.000
_cell.length_b   1.000
_cell.length_c   1.000
_cell.angle_alpha   90.00
_cell.angle_beta   90.00
_cell.angle_gamma   90.00
#
_symmetry.space_group_name_H-M   'P 1'
#
loop_
_entity.id
_entity.type
_entity.pdbx_description
1 polymer ?
#
loop_
_entity_poly.entity_id
_entity_poly.type
_entity_poly.pdbx_seq_one_letter_code
_entity_poly.pdbx_strand_id
1 'polypeptide(L)'
;MARLRNIYALPCIDGCRQTKVTSAGFGRPRVIVGITGQYYLFSSRLCCKVCKKRWYADNPQWLEKLPKRFTNLLPAVLTYKKAICKSVLDELRRTGKSPTDMANQVIEMMHLKYERANLAYLLTCQSVLDSEAGTYGQKSITGFIRKETQPAPFCDYDDIDGWNGLCVSAHYLTDCLLHEYQRQKEAITKLLKLTFGQAFRSDHVHVWHYVIICHHERTLDGHK
;
A
#
# COMPACT_ATOMS: atom_id res chain seq x y z
N MET A 1 -9.85 12.42 -24.39
CA MET A 1 -9.05 11.40 -23.67
C MET A 1 -8.83 10.20 -24.58
N ALA A 2 -7.64 10.08 -25.19
CA ALA A 2 -7.32 8.93 -26.04
C ALA A 2 -7.30 7.65 -25.19
N ARG A 3 -8.20 6.69 -25.47
CA ARG A 3 -8.04 5.33 -24.96
C ARG A 3 -6.73 4.80 -25.53
N LEU A 4 -5.71 4.65 -24.68
CA LEU A 4 -4.54 3.84 -24.98
C LEU A 4 -5.05 2.48 -25.47
N ARG A 5 -5.05 2.27 -26.80
CA ARG A 5 -5.34 0.96 -27.38
C ARG A 5 -4.25 0.04 -26.86
N ASN A 6 -4.61 -0.81 -25.90
CA ASN A 6 -3.70 -1.77 -25.33
C ASN A 6 -3.47 -2.84 -26.41
N ILE A 7 -2.38 -2.71 -27.17
CA ILE A 7 -2.00 -3.65 -28.26
C ILE A 7 -1.58 -5.00 -27.68
N TYR A 8 -1.41 -5.10 -26.35
CA TYR A 8 -1.01 -6.33 -25.69
C TYR A 8 -2.20 -7.26 -25.49
N ALA A 9 -2.15 -8.42 -26.17
CA ALA A 9 -3.01 -9.54 -25.83
C ALA A 9 -2.70 -9.99 -24.39
N LEU A 10 -3.70 -9.90 -23.51
CA LEU A 10 -3.54 -10.28 -22.11
C LEU A 10 -3.38 -11.81 -22.00
N PRO A 11 -2.40 -12.31 -21.22
CA PRO A 11 -2.21 -13.73 -21.03
C PRO A 11 -3.29 -14.33 -20.14
N CYS A 12 -3.62 -15.61 -20.37
CA CYS A 12 -4.45 -16.39 -19.47
C CYS A 12 -3.60 -16.92 -18.30
N ILE A 13 -4.16 -16.91 -17.09
CA ILE A 13 -3.48 -17.44 -15.91
C ILE A 13 -3.16 -18.94 -16.03
N ASP A 14 -3.97 -19.71 -16.76
CA ASP A 14 -3.72 -21.15 -17.02
C ASP A 14 -2.90 -21.42 -18.29
N GLY A 15 -2.52 -20.37 -19.04
CA GLY A 15 -1.66 -20.55 -20.23
C GLY A 15 -2.36 -21.09 -21.49
N CYS A 16 -3.64 -20.75 -21.72
CA CYS A 16 -4.31 -21.06 -22.98
C CYS A 16 -3.53 -20.50 -24.19
N ARG A 17 -3.46 -21.25 -25.31
CA ARG A 17 -2.71 -20.83 -26.51
C ARG A 17 -3.33 -19.67 -27.28
N GLN A 18 -4.67 -19.58 -27.32
CA GLN A 18 -5.41 -18.46 -27.93
C GLN A 18 -6.13 -17.67 -26.83
N THR A 19 -5.42 -16.74 -26.18
CA THR A 19 -5.98 -16.02 -25.03
C THR A 19 -6.93 -14.92 -25.50
N LYS A 20 -8.21 -15.06 -25.12
CA LYS A 20 -9.20 -13.99 -25.24
C LYS A 20 -9.67 -13.62 -23.85
N VAL A 21 -8.89 -12.77 -23.18
CA VAL A 21 -9.19 -12.28 -21.83
C VAL A 21 -10.01 -11.01 -21.92
N THR A 22 -11.13 -10.96 -21.20
CA THR A 22 -12.02 -9.81 -21.13
C THR A 22 -12.22 -9.39 -19.68
N SER A 23 -12.43 -8.09 -19.45
CA SER A 23 -12.91 -7.61 -18.15
C SER A 23 -14.34 -8.08 -17.90
N ALA A 24 -14.63 -8.46 -16.66
CA ALA A 24 -15.89 -8.98 -16.15
C ALA A 24 -16.31 -8.22 -14.89
N GLY A 25 -16.06 -6.91 -14.87
CA GLY A 25 -16.37 -6.00 -13.75
C GLY A 25 -15.17 -5.73 -12.85
N PHE A 26 -15.43 -5.18 -11.67
CA PHE A 26 -14.42 -4.86 -10.66
C PHE A 26 -14.53 -5.81 -9.46
N GLY A 27 -13.39 -6.12 -8.88
CA GLY A 27 -13.30 -6.88 -7.64
C GLY A 27 -13.49 -6.02 -6.40
N ARG A 28 -13.41 -6.66 -5.24
CA ARG A 28 -13.37 -5.94 -3.96
C ARG A 28 -12.09 -5.12 -3.89
N PRO A 29 -12.14 -3.86 -3.44
CA PRO A 29 -10.95 -3.04 -3.28
C PRO A 29 -10.02 -3.66 -2.23
N ARG A 30 -8.71 -3.58 -2.47
CA ARG A 30 -7.70 -3.88 -1.46
C ARG A 30 -7.28 -2.59 -0.78
N VAL A 31 -7.23 -2.59 0.55
CA VAL A 31 -6.61 -1.50 1.30
C VAL A 31 -5.10 -1.62 1.20
N ILE A 32 -4.45 -0.53 0.85
CA ILE A 32 -2.99 -0.45 0.75
C ILE A 32 -2.50 0.65 1.66
N VAL A 33 -1.51 0.31 2.48
CA VAL A 33 -0.93 1.25 3.44
C VAL A 33 0.43 1.73 2.97
N GLY A 34 0.61 3.04 3.00
CA GLY A 34 1.83 3.76 2.67
C GLY A 34 2.25 4.72 3.77
N ILE A 35 3.46 5.25 3.64
CA ILE A 35 4.06 6.25 4.55
C ILE A 35 3.35 7.61 4.55
N THR A 36 2.43 7.85 3.61
CA THR A 36 1.65 9.08 3.55
C THR A 36 0.17 8.83 3.82
N GLY A 37 -0.26 7.58 4.00
CA GLY A 37 -1.66 7.22 4.20
C GLY A 37 -2.07 5.90 3.58
N GLN A 38 -3.38 5.65 3.68
CA GLN A 38 -4.04 4.49 3.08
C GLN A 38 -4.74 4.88 1.77
N TYR A 39 -4.74 3.95 0.81
CA TYR A 39 -5.48 4.08 -0.44
C TYR A 39 -6.07 2.73 -0.86
N TYR A 40 -7.13 2.77 -1.67
CA TYR A 40 -7.79 1.57 -2.16
C TYR A 40 -7.32 1.24 -3.58
N LEU A 41 -6.94 -0.02 -3.80
CA LEU A 41 -6.66 -0.55 -5.13
C LEU A 41 -7.85 -1.36 -5.63
N PHE A 42 -8.50 -0.87 -6.69
CA PHE A 42 -9.53 -1.60 -7.41
C PHE A 42 -8.93 -2.38 -8.57
N SER A 43 -9.10 -3.70 -8.55
CA SER A 43 -8.68 -4.56 -9.65
C SER A 43 -9.87 -5.01 -10.48
N SER A 44 -9.71 -5.00 -11.81
CA SER A 44 -10.72 -5.59 -12.69
C SER A 44 -10.71 -7.11 -12.54
N ARG A 45 -11.91 -7.71 -12.56
CA ARG A 45 -12.07 -9.15 -12.67
C ARG A 45 -11.85 -9.54 -14.13
N LEU A 46 -10.91 -10.42 -14.37
CA LEU A 46 -10.56 -10.92 -15.69
C LEU A 46 -11.19 -12.29 -15.90
N CYS A 47 -11.62 -12.55 -17.13
CA CYS A 47 -12.21 -13.82 -17.54
C CYS A 47 -11.62 -14.26 -18.87
N CYS A 48 -11.14 -15.50 -18.95
CA CYS A 48 -10.75 -16.09 -20.22
C CYS A 48 -12.00 -16.63 -20.95
N LYS A 49 -12.24 -16.23 -22.19
CA LYS A 49 -13.35 -16.78 -22.99
C LYS A 49 -13.16 -18.23 -23.40
N VAL A 50 -11.92 -18.76 -23.36
CA VAL A 50 -11.61 -20.14 -23.73
C VAL A 50 -11.80 -21.09 -22.55
N CYS A 51 -11.02 -20.94 -21.47
CA CYS A 51 -11.15 -21.81 -20.29
C CYS A 51 -12.25 -21.40 -19.30
N LYS A 52 -12.94 -20.27 -19.54
CA LYS A 52 -13.99 -19.70 -18.69
C LYS A 52 -13.59 -19.38 -17.23
N LYS A 53 -12.31 -19.56 -16.87
CA LYS A 53 -11.82 -19.24 -15.53
C LYS A 53 -11.77 -17.73 -15.31
N ARG A 54 -11.98 -17.33 -14.05
CA ARG A 54 -12.02 -15.94 -13.61
C ARG A 54 -10.94 -15.71 -12.56
N TRP A 55 -10.25 -14.58 -12.65
CA TRP A 55 -9.25 -14.15 -11.67
C TRP A 55 -9.26 -12.61 -11.55
N TYR A 56 -8.53 -12.07 -10.59
CA TYR A 56 -8.38 -10.62 -10.45
C TYR A 56 -7.10 -10.13 -11.14
N ALA A 57 -7.14 -8.92 -11.69
CA ALA A 57 -5.99 -8.30 -12.35
C ALA A 57 -4.82 -8.00 -11.39
N ASP A 58 -5.05 -8.06 -10.08
CA ASP A 58 -4.05 -7.92 -9.02
C ASP A 58 -3.52 -9.29 -8.51
N ASN A 59 -3.86 -10.39 -9.17
CA ASN A 59 -3.34 -11.70 -8.78
C ASN A 59 -1.82 -11.77 -9.08
N PRO A 60 -0.97 -12.05 -8.07
CA PRO A 60 0.49 -12.12 -8.25
C PRO A 60 0.92 -13.07 -9.38
N GLN A 61 0.31 -14.26 -9.47
CA GLN A 61 0.63 -15.25 -10.51
C GLN A 61 0.32 -14.76 -11.92
N TRP A 62 -0.69 -13.89 -12.06
CA TRP A 62 -1.03 -13.29 -13.34
C TRP A 62 -0.10 -12.12 -13.66
N LEU A 63 0.26 -11.32 -12.67
CA LEU A 63 1.20 -10.20 -12.80
C LEU A 63 2.60 -10.65 -13.22
N GLU A 64 3.05 -11.82 -12.77
CA GLU A 64 4.32 -12.43 -13.19
C GLU A 64 4.37 -12.74 -14.70
N LYS A 65 3.21 -13.01 -15.33
CA LYS A 65 3.12 -13.24 -16.78
C LYS A 65 3.12 -11.95 -17.59
N LEU A 66 2.94 -10.80 -16.95
CA LEU A 66 2.96 -9.52 -17.65
C LEU A 66 4.41 -9.05 -17.87
N PRO A 67 4.65 -8.24 -18.92
CA PRO A 67 5.92 -7.55 -19.09
C PRO A 67 6.34 -6.78 -17.83
N LYS A 68 7.60 -6.92 -17.40
CA LYS A 68 8.14 -6.34 -16.16
C LYS A 68 7.90 -4.84 -15.98
N ARG A 69 7.76 -4.09 -17.07
CA ARG A 69 7.42 -2.66 -17.02
C ARG A 69 6.11 -2.39 -16.28
N PHE A 70 5.10 -3.25 -16.44
CA PHE A 70 3.80 -3.04 -15.79
C PHE A 70 3.86 -3.34 -14.30
N THR A 71 4.59 -4.38 -13.89
CA THR A 71 4.81 -4.70 -12.48
C THR A 71 5.72 -3.68 -11.78
N ASN A 72 6.61 -3.02 -12.50
CA ASN A 72 7.43 -1.94 -11.94
C ASN A 72 6.63 -0.65 -11.71
N LEU A 73 5.69 -0.32 -12.59
CA LEU A 73 4.81 0.85 -12.44
C LEU A 73 3.80 0.74 -11.30
N LEU A 74 3.49 -0.48 -10.86
CA LEU A 74 2.53 -0.70 -9.77
C LEU A 74 3.05 -0.05 -8.47
N PRO A 75 2.28 0.80 -7.77
CA PRO A 75 2.76 1.51 -6.57
C PRO A 75 2.82 0.62 -5.31
N ALA A 76 2.34 -0.62 -5.40
CA ALA A 76 2.23 -1.55 -4.28
C ALA A 76 2.93 -2.88 -4.56
N VAL A 77 3.36 -3.52 -3.48
CA VAL A 77 3.75 -4.94 -3.45
C VAL A 77 2.52 -5.74 -3.06
N LEU A 78 2.14 -6.68 -3.93
CA LEU A 78 0.95 -7.50 -3.80
C LEU A 78 1.35 -8.90 -3.37
N THR A 79 0.78 -9.36 -2.26
CA THR A 79 0.81 -10.77 -1.86
C THR A 79 -0.55 -11.41 -2.19
N TYR A 80 -0.71 -12.70 -1.86
CA TYR A 80 -1.93 -13.44 -2.17
C TYR A 80 -3.20 -12.77 -1.61
N LYS A 81 -3.16 -12.34 -0.34
CA LYS A 81 -4.32 -11.71 0.34
C LYS A 81 -4.12 -10.24 0.68
N LYS A 82 -2.88 -9.77 0.84
CA LYS A 82 -2.56 -8.45 1.39
C LYS A 82 -1.75 -7.62 0.39
N ALA A 83 -1.69 -6.32 0.62
CA ALA A 83 -0.94 -5.39 -0.20
C ALA A 83 -0.28 -4.33 0.68
N ILE A 84 0.92 -3.88 0.31
CA ILE A 84 1.58 -2.75 0.97
C ILE A 84 2.18 -1.81 -0.06
N CYS A 85 2.18 -0.51 0.23
CA CYS A 85 2.78 0.47 -0.67
C CYS A 85 4.29 0.24 -0.74
N LYS A 86 4.86 0.35 -1.95
CA LYS A 86 6.31 0.25 -2.16
C LYS A 86 7.08 1.26 -1.32
N SER A 87 6.50 2.45 -1.11
CA SER A 87 7.10 3.49 -0.27
C SER A 87 7.44 3.04 1.15
N VAL A 88 6.68 2.09 1.73
CA VAL A 88 6.98 1.56 3.07
C VAL A 88 8.24 0.70 3.03
N LEU A 89 8.38 -0.11 1.99
CA LEU A 89 9.58 -0.93 1.79
C LEU A 89 10.78 -0.05 1.43
N ASP A 90 10.59 0.95 0.58
CA ASP A 90 11.65 1.89 0.22
C ASP A 90 12.13 2.66 1.46
N GLU A 91 11.22 3.10 2.32
CA GLU A 91 11.54 3.75 3.60
C GLU A 91 12.26 2.80 4.56
N LEU A 92 11.80 1.56 4.66
CA LEU A 92 12.43 0.52 5.48
C LEU A 92 13.87 0.25 5.03
N ARG A 93 14.10 0.19 3.71
CA ARG A 93 15.43 0.04 3.12
C ARG A 93 16.29 1.29 3.30
N ARG A 94 15.71 2.48 3.18
CA ARG A 94 16.40 3.78 3.29
C ARG A 94 16.85 4.07 4.72
N THR A 95 15.99 3.79 5.70
CA THR A 95 16.25 4.09 7.11
C THR A 95 16.97 2.97 7.84
N GLY A 96 16.88 1.74 7.32
CA GLY A 96 17.48 0.57 7.93
C GLY A 96 16.87 0.19 9.29
N LYS A 97 15.72 0.76 9.64
CA LYS A 97 14.99 0.41 10.86
C LYS A 97 14.61 -1.07 10.87
N SER A 98 14.41 -1.62 12.06
CA SER A 98 13.86 -2.97 12.16
C SER A 98 12.44 -3.01 11.57
N PRO A 99 12.00 -4.14 11.00
CA PRO A 99 10.62 -4.32 10.55
C PRO A 99 9.59 -4.04 11.66
N THR A 100 9.94 -4.30 12.92
CA THR A 100 9.10 -4.01 14.09
C THR A 100 8.94 -2.50 14.30
N ASP A 101 10.03 -1.75 14.27
CA ASP A 101 9.98 -0.29 14.45
C ASP A 101 9.20 0.38 13.31
N MET A 102 9.37 -0.14 12.08
CA MET A 102 8.61 0.35 10.93
C MET A 102 7.12 0.03 11.05
N ALA A 103 6.75 -1.17 11.50
CA ALA A 103 5.37 -1.53 11.77
C ALA A 103 4.73 -0.57 12.79
N ASN A 104 5.41 -0.32 13.91
CA ASN A 104 4.95 0.61 14.94
C ASN A 104 4.82 2.04 14.39
N GLN A 105 5.79 2.50 13.59
CA GLN A 105 5.74 3.82 12.96
C GLN A 105 4.55 3.95 12.00
N VAL A 106 4.24 2.90 11.22
CA VAL A 106 3.10 2.90 10.32
C VAL A 106 1.78 2.91 11.09
N ILE A 107 1.68 2.13 12.17
CA ILE A 107 0.51 2.10 13.06
C ILE A 107 0.27 3.48 13.68
N GLU A 108 1.31 4.07 14.27
CA GLU A 108 1.24 5.40 14.89
C GLU A 108 0.78 6.47 13.90
N MET A 109 1.32 6.45 12.68
CA MET A 109 0.90 7.38 11.63
C MET A 109 -0.58 7.21 11.26
N MET A 110 -1.12 5.97 11.26
CA MET A 110 -2.54 5.75 10.98
C MET A 110 -3.42 6.25 12.13
N HIS A 111 -2.99 6.07 13.38
CA HIS A 111 -3.64 6.68 14.54
C HIS A 111 -3.63 8.22 14.47
N LEU A 112 -2.50 8.85 14.17
CA LEU A 112 -2.42 10.30 14.00
C LEU A 112 -3.35 10.83 12.90
N LYS A 113 -3.55 10.06 11.82
CA LYS A 113 -4.51 10.42 10.77
C LYS A 113 -5.95 10.32 11.25
N TYR A 114 -6.26 9.29 12.01
CA TYR A 114 -7.58 9.12 12.63
C TYR A 114 -7.89 10.28 13.57
N GLU A 115 -6.96 10.61 14.47
CA GLU A 115 -7.15 11.72 15.42
C GLU A 115 -7.37 13.06 14.71
N ARG A 116 -6.60 13.34 13.65
CA ARG A 116 -6.78 14.54 12.83
C ARG A 116 -8.12 14.56 12.11
N ALA A 117 -8.59 13.43 11.60
CA ALA A 117 -9.89 13.32 10.95
C ALA A 117 -11.04 13.50 11.95
N ASN A 118 -10.92 12.90 13.14
CA ASN A 118 -11.87 13.07 14.22
C ASN A 118 -11.94 14.53 14.69
N LEU A 119 -10.79 15.19 14.89
CA LEU A 119 -10.72 16.61 15.22
C LEU A 119 -11.40 17.47 14.14
N ALA A 120 -11.11 17.23 12.87
CA ALA A 120 -11.72 17.97 11.76
C ALA A 120 -13.24 17.78 11.70
N TYR A 121 -13.71 16.56 11.99
CA TYR A 121 -15.14 16.27 12.12
C TYR A 121 -15.79 17.08 13.25
N LEU A 122 -15.19 17.04 14.45
CA LEU A 122 -15.69 17.78 15.61
C LEU A 122 -15.70 19.30 15.37
N LEU A 123 -14.65 19.85 14.76
CA LEU A 123 -14.59 21.26 14.37
C LEU A 123 -15.66 21.62 13.34
N THR A 124 -15.97 20.72 12.42
CA THR A 124 -17.06 20.93 11.45
C THR A 124 -18.41 20.96 12.18
N CYS A 125 -18.67 19.99 13.06
CA CYS A 125 -19.87 19.97 13.90
C CYS A 125 -19.99 21.25 14.74
N GLN A 126 -18.89 21.71 15.35
CA GLN A 126 -18.87 22.95 16.10
C GLN A 126 -19.17 24.17 15.23
N SER A 127 -18.52 24.32 14.07
CA SER A 127 -18.77 25.46 13.16
C SER A 127 -20.23 25.56 12.74
N VAL A 128 -20.87 24.40 12.57
CA VAL A 128 -22.27 24.28 12.24
C VAL A 128 -23.14 24.73 13.42
N LEU A 129 -22.85 24.29 14.64
CA LEU A 129 -23.56 24.70 15.85
C LEU A 129 -23.40 26.21 16.14
N ASP A 130 -22.19 26.74 15.98
CA ASP A 130 -21.88 28.16 16.18
C ASP A 130 -22.64 29.04 15.18
N SER A 131 -22.78 28.58 13.93
CA SER A 131 -23.58 29.28 12.91
C SER A 131 -25.07 29.36 13.26
N GLU A 132 -25.57 28.43 14.08
CA GLU A 132 -26.98 28.37 14.50
C GLU A 132 -27.28 29.16 15.77
N ALA A 133 -26.27 29.47 16.58
CA ALA A 133 -26.43 30.19 17.84
C ALA A 133 -26.85 31.66 17.65
N GLY A 134 -26.54 32.26 16.48
CA GLY A 134 -26.88 33.63 16.13
C GLY A 134 -26.16 34.69 16.98
N THR A 135 -26.01 35.91 16.47
CA THR A 135 -25.31 37.00 17.17
C THR A 135 -26.05 37.56 18.40
N TYR A 136 -27.33 37.23 18.57
CA TYR A 136 -28.19 37.75 19.66
C TYR A 136 -29.16 36.70 20.24
N GLY A 137 -28.78 35.41 20.22
CA GLY A 137 -29.62 34.32 20.78
C GLY A 137 -30.85 33.96 19.93
N GLN A 138 -30.93 34.46 18.69
CA GLN A 138 -31.91 34.03 17.69
C GLN A 138 -31.51 32.66 17.14
N LYS A 139 -32.36 31.65 17.35
CA LYS A 139 -32.15 30.30 16.80
C LYS A 139 -32.69 30.22 15.38
N SER A 140 -31.87 29.80 14.43
CA SER A 140 -32.30 29.56 13.05
C SER A 140 -33.30 28.40 12.97
N ILE A 141 -34.20 28.40 11.97
CA ILE A 141 -35.17 27.30 11.72
C ILE A 141 -34.44 25.94 11.59
N THR A 142 -33.24 25.94 11.02
CA THR A 142 -32.34 24.77 10.92
C THR A 142 -31.92 24.21 12.28
N GLY A 143 -31.72 25.06 13.30
CA GLY A 143 -31.39 24.62 14.65
C GLY A 143 -32.53 23.86 15.35
N PHE A 144 -33.79 24.07 14.96
CA PHE A 144 -34.93 23.27 15.45
C PHE A 144 -34.99 21.89 14.79
N ILE A 145 -34.73 21.80 13.48
CA ILE A 145 -34.71 20.55 12.70
C ILE A 145 -33.54 19.64 13.14
N ARG A 146 -32.41 20.23 13.55
CA ARG A 146 -31.23 19.47 14.00
C ARG A 146 -31.31 18.91 15.41
N LYS A 147 -32.18 19.44 16.28
CA LYS A 147 -32.46 18.78 17.57
C LYS A 147 -33.01 17.35 17.38
N GLU A 148 -33.66 17.09 16.25
CA GLU A 148 -34.14 15.76 15.86
C GLU A 148 -33.08 14.94 15.09
N THR A 149 -32.03 15.59 14.58
CA THR A 149 -30.95 14.97 13.78
C THR A 149 -29.58 15.36 14.32
N GLN A 150 -29.23 14.82 15.49
CA GLN A 150 -27.86 14.91 16.01
C GLN A 150 -26.87 14.31 15.00
N PRO A 151 -25.68 14.92 14.82
CA PRO A 151 -24.62 14.32 14.01
C PRO A 151 -24.29 12.93 14.54
N ALA A 152 -24.11 11.97 13.64
CA ALA A 152 -23.69 10.62 14.03
C ALA A 152 -22.33 10.68 14.78
N PRO A 153 -22.09 9.78 15.74
CA PRO A 153 -20.77 9.70 16.36
C PRO A 153 -19.71 9.37 15.30
N PHE A 154 -18.49 9.89 15.48
CA PHE A 154 -17.35 9.46 14.67
C PHE A 154 -17.06 7.99 15.01
N CYS A 155 -16.94 7.14 13.99
CA CYS A 155 -16.70 5.71 14.16
C CYS A 155 -15.37 5.45 14.87
N ASP A 156 -15.28 4.35 15.61
CA ASP A 156 -14.04 3.94 16.27
C ASP A 156 -12.93 3.61 15.26
N TYR A 157 -11.68 3.66 15.72
CA TYR A 157 -10.52 3.40 14.87
C TYR A 157 -10.58 2.01 14.20
N ASP A 158 -10.95 0.98 14.96
CA ASP A 158 -11.00 -0.41 14.50
C ASP A 158 -12.33 -0.80 13.83
N ASP A 159 -13.24 0.15 13.61
CA ASP A 159 -14.52 -0.10 12.95
C ASP A 159 -14.31 -0.46 11.48
N ILE A 160 -14.65 -1.70 11.12
CA ILE A 160 -14.48 -2.28 9.77
C ILE A 160 -15.32 -1.51 8.73
N ASP A 161 -16.51 -1.06 9.12
CA ASP A 161 -17.42 -0.32 8.23
C ASP A 161 -17.12 1.19 8.22
N GLY A 162 -16.24 1.62 9.13
CA GLY A 162 -15.78 3.01 9.31
C GLY A 162 -14.33 3.22 8.89
N TRP A 163 -13.47 3.57 9.85
CA TRP A 163 -12.07 3.90 9.59
C TRP A 163 -11.21 2.70 9.15
N ASN A 164 -11.67 1.50 9.48
CA ASN A 164 -11.08 0.21 9.15
C ASN A 164 -9.60 0.14 9.54
N GLY A 165 -9.37 0.39 10.84
CA GLY A 165 -8.08 0.39 11.52
C GLY A 165 -7.16 -0.72 11.04
N LEU A 166 -5.90 -0.39 10.82
CA LEU A 166 -4.97 -1.29 10.17
C LEU A 166 -3.72 -1.51 11.01
N CYS A 167 -3.48 -2.79 11.30
CA CYS A 167 -2.26 -3.24 11.97
C CYS A 167 -1.34 -3.95 10.96
N VAL A 168 -0.13 -3.42 10.80
CA VAL A 168 0.92 -4.04 9.99
C VAL A 168 1.80 -4.86 10.92
N SER A 169 1.95 -6.16 10.66
CA SER A 169 2.84 -7.00 11.46
C SER A 169 4.28 -6.94 10.93
N ALA A 170 5.25 -7.00 11.85
CA ALA A 170 6.67 -7.07 11.52
C ALA A 170 6.99 -8.27 10.60
N HIS A 171 6.40 -9.44 10.90
CA HIS A 171 6.53 -10.65 10.07
C HIS A 171 6.10 -10.41 8.63
N TYR A 172 4.98 -9.71 8.42
CA TYR A 172 4.50 -9.42 7.07
C TYR A 172 5.45 -8.47 6.31
N LEU A 173 6.07 -7.51 6.99
CA LEU A 173 7.08 -6.63 6.38
C LEU A 173 8.34 -7.41 5.98
N THR A 174 8.79 -8.33 6.83
CA THR A 174 9.91 -9.23 6.53
C THR A 174 9.61 -10.10 5.31
N ASP A 175 8.43 -10.70 5.23
CA ASP A 175 8.00 -11.50 4.07
C ASP A 175 7.96 -10.66 2.79
N CYS A 176 7.47 -9.41 2.87
CA CYS A 176 7.46 -8.49 1.74
C CYS A 176 8.88 -8.13 1.26
N LEU A 177 9.81 -7.91 2.18
CA LEU A 177 11.22 -7.65 1.84
C LEU A 177 11.87 -8.86 1.17
N LEU A 178 11.65 -10.05 1.71
CA LEU A 178 12.20 -11.29 1.15
C LEU A 178 11.64 -11.57 -0.24
N HIS A 179 10.33 -11.37 -0.42
CA HIS A 179 9.65 -11.52 -1.70
C HIS A 179 10.21 -10.56 -2.76
N GLU A 180 10.37 -9.27 -2.44
CA GLU A 180 10.97 -8.29 -3.36
C GLU A 180 12.43 -8.61 -3.66
N TYR A 181 13.20 -9.09 -2.68
CA TYR A 181 14.58 -9.53 -2.92
C TYR A 181 14.64 -10.68 -3.91
N GLN A 182 13.86 -11.74 -3.71
CA GLN A 182 13.81 -12.89 -4.63
C GLN A 182 13.41 -12.45 -6.04
N ARG A 183 12.40 -11.58 -6.16
CA ARG A 183 11.92 -11.03 -7.43
C ARG A 183 12.98 -10.22 -8.18
N GLN A 184 13.80 -9.44 -7.47
CA GLN A 184 14.82 -8.58 -8.07
C GLN A 184 16.13 -9.31 -8.35
N LYS A 185 16.51 -10.28 -7.49
CA LYS A 185 17.79 -10.99 -7.54
C LYS A 185 18.07 -11.60 -8.90
N GLU A 186 17.11 -12.33 -9.48
CA GLU A 186 17.31 -12.98 -10.79
C GLU A 186 17.51 -11.96 -11.91
N ALA A 187 16.73 -10.87 -11.89
CA ALA A 187 16.81 -9.82 -12.89
C ALA A 187 18.16 -9.09 -12.82
N ILE A 188 18.58 -8.69 -11.61
CA ILE A 188 19.85 -8.00 -11.37
C ILE A 188 21.01 -8.91 -11.74
N THR A 189 20.99 -10.17 -11.30
CA THR A 189 22.06 -11.14 -11.61
C THR A 189 22.19 -11.37 -13.11
N LYS A 190 21.07 -11.50 -13.83
CA LYS A 190 21.08 -11.68 -15.29
C LYS A 190 21.61 -10.44 -16.01
N LEU A 191 21.16 -9.25 -15.61
CA LEU A 191 21.59 -7.98 -16.21
C LEU A 191 23.07 -7.69 -15.94
N LEU A 192 23.56 -7.92 -14.72
CA LEU A 192 24.98 -7.73 -14.39
C LEU A 192 25.89 -8.68 -15.17
N LYS A 193 25.49 -9.96 -15.29
CA LYS A 193 26.24 -10.93 -16.10
C LYS A 193 26.28 -10.55 -17.57
N LEU A 194 25.15 -10.10 -18.13
CA LEU A 194 25.06 -9.73 -19.56
C LEU A 194 25.76 -8.40 -19.87
N THR A 195 25.72 -7.44 -18.95
CA THR A 195 26.21 -6.07 -19.21
C THR A 195 27.69 -5.90 -18.84
N PHE A 196 28.14 -6.57 -17.78
CA PHE A 196 29.49 -6.37 -17.23
C PHE A 196 30.31 -7.65 -17.14
N GLY A 197 29.77 -8.82 -17.53
CA GLY A 197 30.45 -10.11 -17.35
C GLY A 197 30.62 -10.51 -15.87
N GLN A 198 30.06 -9.73 -14.94
CA GLN A 198 30.22 -9.93 -13.50
C GLN A 198 29.04 -10.75 -12.95
N ALA A 199 29.34 -11.77 -12.14
CA ALA A 199 28.33 -12.38 -11.30
C ALA A 199 27.99 -11.41 -10.16
N PHE A 200 26.70 -11.26 -9.83
CA PHE A 200 26.30 -10.59 -8.59
C PHE A 200 26.91 -11.38 -7.42
N ARG A 201 28.05 -10.89 -6.90
CA ARG A 201 28.64 -11.42 -5.67
C ARG A 201 27.78 -10.95 -4.53
N SER A 202 26.83 -11.79 -4.17
CA SER A 202 26.05 -11.62 -2.96
C SER A 202 26.88 -12.05 -1.74
N ASP A 203 28.11 -11.53 -1.60
CA ASP A 203 28.91 -11.61 -0.36
C ASP A 203 28.31 -10.67 0.73
N HIS A 204 27.10 -10.21 0.46
CA HIS A 204 26.34 -9.20 1.16
C HIS A 204 24.90 -9.64 1.39
N VAL A 205 24.67 -10.94 1.62
CA VAL A 205 23.51 -11.32 2.47
C VAL A 205 23.61 -10.57 3.82
N HIS A 206 24.84 -10.24 4.22
CA HIS A 206 25.16 -9.34 5.31
C HIS A 206 24.88 -7.85 5.07
N VAL A 207 24.73 -7.29 3.86
CA VAL A 207 24.38 -5.83 3.74
C VAL A 207 22.88 -5.57 3.93
N TRP A 208 22.05 -6.62 3.87
CA TRP A 208 20.65 -6.54 4.30
C TRP A 208 20.42 -7.12 5.71
N HIS A 209 21.47 -7.67 6.35
CA HIS A 209 21.50 -8.10 7.77
C HIS A 209 22.31 -7.14 8.67
N TYR A 210 23.22 -6.33 8.14
CA TYR A 210 24.04 -5.33 8.85
C TYR A 210 23.43 -3.93 8.71
N VAL A 211 22.26 -3.74 9.30
CA VAL A 211 21.96 -2.43 9.90
C VAL A 211 22.19 -2.46 11.41
N ILE A 212 22.61 -3.60 12.00
CA ILE A 212 22.81 -3.66 13.44
C ILE A 212 24.10 -4.44 13.70
N ILE A 213 25.08 -3.80 14.37
CA ILE A 213 26.42 -4.27 14.79
C ILE A 213 27.54 -3.99 13.75
N CYS A 214 28.62 -3.28 14.14
CA CYS A 214 29.89 -3.02 13.40
C CYS A 214 30.06 -1.79 12.49
N HIS A 215 29.36 -0.68 12.73
CA HIS A 215 30.05 0.64 12.70
C HIS A 215 30.12 1.20 14.13
N HIS A 216 30.58 0.33 15.03
CA HIS A 216 31.07 0.61 16.37
C HIS A 216 32.21 1.64 16.30
N GLU A 217 32.26 2.57 17.26
CA GLU A 217 33.49 2.86 18.04
C GLU A 217 34.75 3.37 17.33
N ARG A 218 34.76 3.59 16.02
CA ARG A 218 35.97 4.02 15.30
C ARG A 218 36.05 5.52 14.96
N THR A 219 35.24 6.34 15.59
CA THR A 219 35.38 7.82 15.55
C THR A 219 35.27 8.47 16.93
N LEU A 220 35.48 7.72 18.01
CA LEU A 220 35.68 8.27 19.36
C LEU A 220 37.13 8.20 19.86
N ASP A 221 38.05 7.56 19.14
CA ASP A 221 39.49 7.59 19.45
C ASP A 221 40.29 7.93 18.18
N GLY A 222 40.96 9.09 18.18
CA GLY A 222 41.94 9.44 17.14
C GLY A 222 41.93 10.86 16.58
N HIS A 223 41.68 11.88 17.42
CA HIS A 223 42.23 13.21 17.17
C HIS A 223 42.81 13.79 18.47
N LYS A 224 43.97 13.25 18.86
CA LYS A 224 45.12 13.97 19.44
C LYS A 224 46.38 13.24 18.99
#